data_AF-A0A7C4ALT0-F1
#
_entry.id   AF-A0A7C4ALT0-F1
#
_cell.length_a   1.000
_cell.length_b   1.000
_cell.length_c   1.000
_cell.angle_alpha   90.00
_cell.angle_beta   90.00
_cell.angle_gamma   90.00
#
_symmetry.space_group_name_H-M   'P 1'
#
loop_
_entity.id
_entity.type
_entity.pdbx_description
1 polymer ?
#
loop_
_entity_poly.entity_id
_entity_poly.type
_entity_poly.pdbx_seq_one_letter_code
_entity_poly.pdbx_strand_id
1 'polypeptide(L)'
;MDNEKRIFLAILLSIVVLYLYQALFMPTPPKRQTKPPVVEQPTAPTVTAPVTPEPAPASMKPSAQGQDRLLKVTSSLFEATFSAAAWGPSSFQLLRYY
;
A
#
# COMPACT_ATOMS: atom_id res chain seq x y z
N MET A 1 5.99 10.47 35.81
CA MET A 1 6.34 10.47 34.37
C MET A 1 5.48 11.50 33.67
N ASP A 2 6.10 12.62 33.33
CA ASP A 2 5.52 13.73 32.56
C ASP A 2 4.96 13.21 31.23
N ASN A 3 3.86 13.77 30.74
CA ASN A 3 3.19 13.30 29.51
C ASN A 3 4.14 13.30 28.30
N GLU A 4 5.03 14.29 28.22
CA GLU A 4 6.12 14.36 27.23
C GLU A 4 6.92 13.05 27.16
N LYS A 5 7.33 12.52 28.32
CA LYS A 5 8.15 11.30 28.40
C LYS A 5 7.36 10.08 27.96
N ARG A 6 6.06 10.03 28.25
CA ARG A 6 5.17 8.94 27.81
C ARG A 6 4.98 8.95 26.30
N ILE A 7 4.82 10.14 25.71
CA ILE A 7 4.70 10.32 24.26
C ILE A 7 5.99 9.91 23.56
N PHE A 8 7.14 10.40 24.04
CA PHE A 8 8.44 10.04 23.48
C PHE A 8 8.69 8.53 23.57
N LEU A 9 8.37 7.92 24.71
CA LEU A 9 8.49 6.47 24.90
C LEU A 9 7.58 5.69 23.95
N ALA A 10 6.35 6.15 23.70
CA ALA A 10 5.43 5.51 22.75
C ALA A 10 5.95 5.57 21.30
N ILE A 11 6.49 6.72 20.89
CA ILE A 11 7.09 6.88 19.56
C ILE A 11 8.30 5.95 19.41
N LEU A 12 9.19 5.95 20.42
CA LEU A 12 10.36 5.09 20.42
C LEU A 12 9.97 3.61 20.35
N LEU A 13 8.99 3.20 21.15
CA LEU A 13 8.48 1.82 21.16
C LEU A 13 7.89 1.44 19.80
N SER A 14 7.15 2.34 19.14
CA SER A 14 6.61 2.10 17.80
C SER A 14 7.71 1.84 16.77
N ILE A 15 8.81 2.61 16.81
CA ILE A 15 9.95 2.43 15.90
C ILE A 15 10.63 1.08 16.16
N VAL A 16 10.83 0.73 17.43
CA VAL A 16 11.46 -0.55 17.82
C VAL A 16 10.62 -1.74 17.32
N VAL A 17 9.31 -1.71 17.53
CA VAL A 17 8.41 -2.77 17.07
C VAL A 17 8.44 -2.91 15.55
N LEU A 18 8.42 -1.78 14.82
CA LEU A 18 8.51 -1.79 13.37
C LEU A 18 9.85 -2.37 12.88
N TYR A 19 10.96 -1.98 13.50
CA TYR A 19 12.28 -2.49 13.14
C TYR A 19 12.40 -4.00 13.40
N LEU A 20 11.86 -4.48 14.52
CA LEU A 20 11.85 -5.89 14.87
C LEU A 20 11.00 -6.69 13.88
N TYR A 21 9.84 -6.15 13.48
CA TYR A 21 9.00 -6.74 12.45
C TYR A 21 9.73 -6.81 11.10
N GLN A 22 10.41 -5.73 10.68
CA GLN A 22 11.19 -5.74 9.44
C GLN A 22 12.33 -6.76 9.49
N ALA A 23 13.04 -6.87 10.62
CA ALA A 23 14.14 -7.80 10.79
C ALA A 23 13.71 -9.28 10.78
N LEU A 24 12.52 -9.59 11.34
CA LEU A 24 12.02 -10.95 11.43
C LEU A 24 11.18 -11.40 10.23
N PHE A 25 10.44 -10.47 9.60
CA PHE A 25 9.42 -10.82 8.60
C PHE A 25 9.63 -10.20 7.21
N MET A 26 10.54 -9.23 7.04
CA MET A 26 10.82 -8.68 5.70
C MET A 26 12.09 -9.27 5.10
N PRO A 27 12.06 -9.74 3.84
CA PRO A 27 13.26 -10.16 3.14
C PRO A 27 14.20 -8.96 2.98
N THR A 28 15.48 -9.15 3.28
CA THR A 28 16.50 -8.13 3.10
C THR A 28 16.49 -7.65 1.65
N PRO A 29 16.38 -6.33 1.39
CA PRO A 29 16.30 -5.82 0.02
C PRO A 29 17.52 -6.29 -0.77
N PRO A 30 17.34 -6.78 -2.01
CA PRO A 30 18.44 -7.24 -2.82
C PRO A 30 19.40 -6.08 -3.05
N LYS A 31 20.68 -6.28 -2.68
CA LYS A 31 21.74 -5.33 -3.00
C LYS A 31 21.72 -5.11 -4.51
N ARG A 32 21.58 -3.86 -4.96
CA ARG A 32 21.78 -3.50 -6.37
C ARG A 32 23.18 -3.96 -6.76
N GLN A 33 23.27 -5.05 -7.51
CA GLN A 33 24.47 -5.38 -8.24
C GLN A 33 24.59 -4.34 -9.35
N THR A 34 25.57 -3.46 -9.22
CA THR A 34 26.06 -2.65 -10.33
C THR A 34 26.59 -3.61 -11.40
N LYS A 35 25.82 -3.77 -12.48
CA LYS A 35 26.34 -4.42 -13.71
C LYS A 35 27.54 -3.61 -14.21
N PRO A 36 28.63 -4.25 -14.68
CA PRO A 36 29.72 -3.56 -15.35
C PRO A 36 29.20 -2.82 -16.60
N PRO A 37 29.79 -1.67 -16.96
CA PRO A 37 29.44 -0.97 -18.19
C PRO A 37 29.78 -1.84 -19.40
N VAL A 38 28.77 -2.09 -20.25
CA VAL A 38 28.96 -2.65 -21.59
C VAL A 38 29.54 -1.55 -22.47
N VAL A 39 30.71 -1.80 -23.05
CA VAL A 39 31.32 -0.94 -24.07
C VAL A 39 30.46 -1.01 -25.33
N GLU A 40 29.98 0.14 -25.80
CA GLU A 40 29.19 0.24 -27.02
C GLU A 40 30.06 -0.07 -28.25
N GLN A 41 29.72 -1.14 -28.96
CA GLN A 41 30.24 -1.42 -30.29
C GLN A 41 29.28 -0.83 -31.34
N PRO A 42 29.75 -0.19 -32.42
CA PRO A 42 28.87 0.50 -33.37
C PRO A 42 27.90 -0.48 -34.05
N THR A 43 26.60 -0.20 -33.96
CA THR A 43 25.54 -1.01 -34.56
C THR A 43 25.28 -0.55 -36.00
N ALA A 44 25.40 -1.47 -36.96
CA ALA A 44 24.98 -1.28 -38.35
C ALA A 44 23.44 -1.13 -38.45
N PRO A 45 22.89 -0.43 -39.48
CA PRO A 45 21.48 -0.10 -39.53
C PRO A 45 20.63 -1.36 -39.68
N THR A 46 19.83 -1.66 -38.65
CA THR A 46 18.88 -2.75 -38.66
C THR A 46 17.52 -2.24 -39.13
N VAL A 47 17.08 -2.86 -40.22
CA VAL A 47 15.76 -2.92 -40.85
C VAL A 47 14.58 -2.67 -39.89
N THR A 48 13.64 -1.83 -40.32
CA THR A 48 12.34 -1.57 -39.68
C THR A 48 11.58 -2.88 -39.46
N ALA A 49 11.46 -3.32 -38.21
CA ALA A 49 10.59 -4.42 -37.82
C ALA A 49 9.12 -3.96 -37.73
N PRO A 50 8.15 -4.85 -38.00
CA PRO A 50 6.73 -4.50 -37.95
C PRO A 50 6.29 -4.11 -36.54
N VAL A 51 5.45 -3.08 -36.47
CA VAL A 51 4.78 -2.61 -35.25
C VAL A 51 3.97 -3.76 -34.63
N THR A 52 4.41 -4.23 -33.47
CA THR A 52 3.63 -5.08 -32.57
C THR A 52 2.61 -4.17 -31.88
N PRO A 53 1.30 -4.53 -31.84
CA PRO A 53 0.30 -3.70 -31.17
C PRO A 53 0.60 -3.59 -29.66
N GLU A 54 0.44 -2.38 -29.16
CA GLU A 54 0.57 -1.98 -27.76
C GLU A 54 -0.34 -2.83 -26.85
N PRO A 55 0.16 -3.41 -25.75
CA PRO A 55 -0.71 -4.09 -24.80
C PRO A 55 -1.60 -3.05 -24.12
N ALA A 56 -2.92 -3.28 -24.18
CA ALA A 56 -3.89 -2.49 -23.44
C ALA A 56 -3.52 -2.40 -21.95
N PRO A 57 -3.76 -1.26 -21.28
CA PRO A 57 -3.53 -1.14 -19.85
C PRO A 57 -4.32 -2.22 -19.12
N ALA A 58 -3.61 -3.05 -18.36
CA ALA A 58 -4.25 -4.02 -17.49
C ALA A 58 -5.18 -3.27 -16.54
N SER A 59 -6.49 -3.52 -16.67
CA SER A 59 -7.46 -3.07 -15.69
C SER A 59 -7.12 -3.75 -14.37
N MET A 60 -6.50 -3.00 -13.46
CA MET A 60 -6.29 -3.45 -12.09
C MET A 60 -7.67 -3.58 -11.45
N LYS A 61 -8.22 -4.79 -11.52
CA LYS A 61 -9.33 -5.19 -10.66
C LYS A 61 -8.82 -5.07 -9.22
N PRO A 62 -9.52 -4.36 -8.32
CA PRO A 62 -9.12 -4.27 -6.93
C PRO A 62 -8.92 -5.69 -6.39
N SER A 63 -7.72 -5.96 -5.86
CA SER A 63 -7.43 -7.23 -5.20
C SER A 63 -8.31 -7.30 -3.95
N ALA A 64 -9.40 -8.07 -4.02
CA ALA A 64 -10.24 -8.41 -2.88
C ALA A 64 -9.49 -9.44 -2.01
N GLN A 65 -8.38 -9.01 -1.41
CA GLN A 65 -7.56 -9.83 -0.54
C GLN A 65 -7.40 -9.15 0.80
N GLY A 66 -8.54 -9.09 1.49
CA GLY A 66 -8.70 -8.79 2.89
C GLY A 66 -10.12 -9.20 3.21
N GLN A 67 -10.32 -10.05 4.21
CA GLN A 67 -11.67 -10.42 4.67
C GLN A 67 -12.53 -9.17 4.67
N ASP A 68 -13.63 -9.19 3.93
CA ASP A 68 -14.55 -8.07 3.76
C ASP A 68 -15.25 -7.83 5.11
N ARG A 69 -14.48 -7.28 6.04
CA ARG A 69 -14.87 -7.06 7.41
C ARG A 69 -15.65 -5.76 7.41
N LEU A 70 -16.96 -5.91 7.34
CA LEU A 70 -17.89 -4.81 7.52
C LEU A 70 -17.87 -4.40 9.00
N LEU A 71 -17.35 -3.20 9.27
CA LEU A 71 -17.38 -2.58 10.58
C LEU A 71 -18.65 -1.73 10.68
N LYS A 72 -19.58 -2.15 11.54
CA LYS A 72 -20.78 -1.37 11.85
C LYS A 72 -20.48 -0.42 13.02
N VAL A 73 -20.48 0.89 12.75
CA VAL A 73 -20.30 1.97 13.72
C VAL A 73 -21.66 2.58 13.99
N THR A 74 -22.18 2.39 15.20
CA THR A 74 -23.48 2.92 15.62
C THR A 74 -23.26 4.07 16.60
N SER A 75 -23.81 5.24 16.29
CA SER A 75 -23.78 6.43 17.14
C SER A 75 -25.21 6.91 17.42
N SER A 76 -25.38 7.87 18.32
CA SER A 76 -26.68 8.44 18.67
C SER A 76 -27.33 9.24 17.54
N LEU A 77 -26.55 9.66 16.54
CA LEU A 77 -26.99 10.49 15.42
C LEU A 77 -26.99 9.76 14.07
N PHE A 78 -26.09 8.79 13.88
CA PHE A 78 -25.95 8.05 12.63
C PHE A 78 -25.46 6.61 12.83
N GLU A 79 -25.73 5.78 11.84
CA GLU A 79 -25.20 4.44 11.69
C GLU A 79 -24.37 4.39 10.40
N ALA A 80 -23.11 3.97 10.51
CA ALA A 80 -22.22 3.89 9.36
C ALA A 80 -21.59 2.49 9.28
N THR A 81 -21.64 1.88 8.11
CA THR A 81 -20.95 0.62 7.82
C THR A 81 -19.72 0.93 6.97
N PHE A 82 -18.53 0.63 7.49
CA PHE A 82 -17.26 0.83 6.80
C PHE A 82 -16.74 -0.53 6.32
N SER A 83 -16.34 -0.64 5.06
CA SER A 83 -15.62 -1.83 4.59
C SER A 83 -14.13 -1.61 4.79
N ALA A 84 -13.46 -2.53 5.48
CA ALA A 84 -12.01 -2.49 5.66
C ALA A 84 -11.22 -2.61 4.33
N ALA A 85 -11.88 -3.04 3.25
CA ALA A 85 -11.28 -3.14 1.92
C ALA A 85 -11.46 -1.87 1.06
N ALA A 86 -12.36 -0.96 1.46
CA ALA A 86 -12.66 0.26 0.72
C ALA A 86 -12.23 1.50 1.52
N TRP A 87 -11.62 2.48 0.84
CA TRP A 87 -11.20 3.75 1.43
C TRP A 87 -12.38 4.71 1.68
N GLY A 88 -13.54 4.20 2.12
CA GLY A 88 -14.77 4.98 2.32
C GLY A 88 -15.90 4.20 3.01
N PRO A 89 -16.93 4.90 3.53
CA PRO A 89 -18.10 4.25 4.10
C PRO A 89 -18.88 3.48 3.02
N SER A 90 -19.24 2.24 3.31
CA SER A 90 -20.10 1.42 2.44
C SER A 90 -21.57 1.82 2.56
N SER A 91 -22.02 2.21 3.75
CA SER A 91 -23.37 2.75 3.97
C SER A 91 -23.36 3.74 5.13
N PHE A 92 -24.16 4.80 5.03
CA PHE A 92 -24.35 5.80 6.08
C PHE A 92 -25.84 6.15 6.19
N GLN A 93 -26.43 5.92 7.36
CA GLN A 93 -27.82 6.24 7.67
C GLN A 93 -27.89 7.22 8.83
N LEU A 94 -28.54 8.36 8.63
CA LEU A 94 -28.75 9.36 9.67
C LEU A 94 -30.03 9.01 10.43
N LEU A 95 -29.93 8.74 11.74
CA LEU A 95 -31.07 8.27 12.54
C LEU A 95 -32.08 9.37 12.87
N ARG A 96 -31.67 10.65 12.84
CA ARG A 96 -32.57 11.78 13.08
C ARG A 96 -32.40 12.85 12.02
N TYR A 97 -33.51 13.16 11.37
CA TYR A 97 -33.74 14.42 10.70
C TYR A 97 -34.80 15.15 11.52
N TYR A 98 -34.49 16.36 11.99
CA TYR A 98 -35.48 17.28 12.57
C TYR A 98 -35.83 18.32 11.51
#